data_AF-A0A0C4JZB7-F1
#
_entry.id   AF-A0A0C4JZB7-F1
#
_cell.length_a   1.000
_cell.length_b   1.000
_cell.length_c   1.000
_cell.angle_alpha   90.00
_cell.angle_beta   90.00
_cell.angle_gamma   90.00
#
_symmetry.space_group_name_H-M   'P 1'
#
loop_
_entity.id
_entity.type
_entity.pdbx_description
1 polymer ?
#
loop_
_entity_poly.entity_id
_entity_poly.type
_entity_poly.pdbx_seq_one_letter_code
_entity_poly.pdbx_strand_id
1 'polypeptide(L)'
;HNGLRSATRETSFVHAISSAGVMYTLTRNCSMGDFDNCGCDESRSGEAGGRGWVWGGCSDNVEFGERISKQFVDALETGQDSRAAMNLHNNEAGRRAVRETMKRSCKCHGVSGSCSIQTCWLQLADFREIGNFLKVKHEQAAKIDLEKRRMRGGNSADNRAAIADAFRAVPRTELVYLEDSPDYCVR
;
A
#
# COMPACT_ATOMS: atom_id res chain seq x y z
N HIS A 1 -5.96 -26.87 -2.72
CA HIS A 1 -5.21 -25.61 -2.48
C HIS A 1 -6.11 -24.64 -1.69
N ASN A 2 -5.97 -24.58 -0.37
CA ASN A 2 -6.86 -23.82 0.54
C ASN A 2 -6.09 -22.87 1.48
N GLY A 3 -4.84 -22.52 1.15
CA GLY A 3 -3.86 -21.97 2.09
C GLY A 3 -4.09 -20.54 2.62
N LEU A 4 -4.95 -19.74 1.98
CA LEU A 4 -5.28 -18.36 2.39
C LEU A 4 -6.75 -18.19 2.80
N ARG A 5 -7.45 -19.28 3.09
CA ARG A 5 -8.82 -19.23 3.59
C ARG A 5 -8.93 -18.84 5.06
N SER A 6 -7.84 -18.63 5.78
CA SER A 6 -7.87 -18.19 7.18
C SER A 6 -7.62 -16.69 7.26
N ALA A 7 -8.41 -15.98 8.07
CA ALA A 7 -8.38 -14.52 8.19
C ALA A 7 -7.42 -14.08 9.31
N THR A 8 -6.20 -14.61 9.28
CA THR A 8 -5.19 -14.41 10.33
C THR A 8 -4.33 -13.18 10.07
N ARG A 9 -3.51 -12.84 11.08
CA ARG A 9 -2.52 -11.77 11.01
C ARG A 9 -1.51 -11.98 9.87
N GLU A 10 -1.14 -13.21 9.56
CA GLU A 10 -0.20 -13.55 8.49
C GLU A 10 -0.84 -13.33 7.11
N THR A 11 -2.11 -13.73 6.96
CA THR A 11 -2.90 -13.45 5.74
C THR A 11 -2.98 -11.94 5.49
N SER A 12 -3.20 -11.13 6.52
CA SER A 12 -3.23 -9.66 6.38
C SER A 12 -1.92 -9.10 5.80
N PHE A 13 -0.78 -9.64 6.23
CA PHE A 13 0.52 -9.24 5.71
C PHE A 13 0.73 -9.70 4.27
N VAL A 14 0.31 -10.93 3.92
CA VAL A 14 0.41 -11.45 2.54
C VAL A 14 -0.37 -10.57 1.57
N HIS A 15 -1.61 -10.21 1.89
CA HIS A 15 -2.41 -9.29 1.06
C HIS A 15 -1.72 -7.93 0.88
N ALA A 16 -1.23 -7.35 1.97
CA ALA A 16 -0.54 -6.06 1.92
C ALA A 16 0.75 -6.11 1.09
N ILE A 17 1.64 -7.07 1.33
CA ILE A 17 2.92 -7.16 0.62
C ILE A 17 2.75 -7.52 -0.86
N SER A 18 1.76 -8.36 -1.20
CA SER A 18 1.45 -8.68 -2.60
C SER A 18 0.89 -7.47 -3.34
N SER A 19 -0.07 -6.75 -2.74
CA SER A 19 -0.63 -5.51 -3.31
C SER A 19 0.43 -4.42 -3.50
N ALA A 20 1.31 -4.26 -2.50
CA ALA A 20 2.46 -3.37 -2.56
C ALA A 20 3.44 -3.78 -3.66
N GLY A 21 3.74 -5.08 -3.81
CA GLY A 21 4.65 -5.60 -4.83
C GLY A 21 4.17 -5.35 -6.26
N VAL A 22 2.87 -5.54 -6.51
CA VAL A 22 2.25 -5.23 -7.81
C VAL A 22 2.36 -3.73 -8.11
N MET A 23 1.97 -2.87 -7.16
CA MET A 23 2.07 -1.41 -7.31
C MET A 23 3.52 -0.97 -7.56
N TYR A 24 4.45 -1.45 -6.75
CA TYR A 24 5.88 -1.15 -6.83
C TYR A 24 6.46 -1.47 -8.20
N THR A 25 6.25 -2.71 -8.66
CA THR A 25 6.79 -3.19 -9.93
C THR A 25 6.24 -2.39 -11.11
N LEU A 26 4.94 -2.14 -11.12
CA LEU A 26 4.30 -1.42 -12.22
C LEU A 26 4.69 0.05 -12.25
N THR A 27 4.80 0.72 -11.10
CA THR A 27 5.34 2.09 -11.04
C THR A 27 6.78 2.12 -11.52
N ARG A 28 7.62 1.17 -11.10
CA ARG A 28 9.04 1.12 -11.50
C ARG A 28 9.20 0.94 -13.01
N ASN A 29 8.50 -0.03 -13.59
CA ASN A 29 8.50 -0.29 -15.03
C ASN A 29 8.01 0.93 -15.83
N CYS A 30 6.98 1.61 -15.32
CA CYS A 30 6.46 2.83 -15.90
C CYS A 30 7.52 3.94 -15.98
N SER A 31 8.22 4.19 -14.87
CA SER A 31 9.31 5.18 -14.81
C SER A 31 10.54 4.80 -15.65
N MET A 32 10.76 3.50 -15.88
CA MET A 32 11.84 2.99 -16.73
C MET A 32 11.53 3.11 -18.23
N GLY A 33 10.27 3.42 -18.59
CA GLY A 33 9.84 3.47 -19.98
C GLY A 33 9.53 2.10 -20.58
N ASP A 34 9.25 1.08 -19.76
CA ASP A 34 8.89 -0.26 -20.23
C ASP A 34 7.47 -0.33 -20.83
N PHE A 35 6.67 0.72 -20.62
CA PHE A 35 5.29 0.83 -21.10
C PHE A 35 5.09 2.12 -21.91
N ASP A 36 4.50 2.02 -23.10
CA ASP A 36 4.27 3.18 -23.98
C ASP A 36 3.23 4.17 -23.44
N ASN A 37 2.28 3.69 -22.62
CA ASN A 37 1.10 4.46 -22.20
C ASN A 37 1.25 5.11 -20.82
N CYS A 38 2.46 5.11 -20.25
CA CYS A 38 2.72 5.79 -18.99
C CYS A 38 4.19 6.23 -18.92
N GLY A 39 4.50 7.09 -17.97
CA GLY A 39 5.87 7.56 -17.74
C GLY A 39 6.00 8.18 -16.35
N CYS A 40 7.05 8.98 -16.19
CA CYS A 40 7.32 9.73 -14.96
C CYS A 40 6.16 10.67 -14.60
N ASP A 41 6.04 10.98 -13.31
CA ASP A 41 5.21 12.07 -12.83
C ASP A 41 5.91 13.41 -13.08
N GLU A 42 5.42 14.16 -14.06
CA GLU A 42 5.92 15.48 -14.45
C GLU A 42 5.14 16.63 -13.81
N SER A 43 4.17 16.35 -12.92
CA SER A 43 3.24 17.36 -12.38
C SER A 43 3.92 18.54 -11.69
N ARG A 44 5.12 18.34 -11.15
CA ARG A 44 5.92 19.36 -10.45
C ARG A 44 7.19 19.75 -11.20
N SER A 45 7.42 19.20 -12.38
CA SER A 45 8.68 19.36 -13.11
C SER A 45 8.98 20.84 -13.38
N GLY A 46 10.18 21.30 -13.01
CA GLY A 46 10.61 22.70 -13.14
C GLY A 46 10.16 23.63 -12.00
N GLU A 47 9.28 23.20 -11.09
CA GLU A 47 8.89 24.00 -9.93
C GLU A 47 10.03 24.18 -8.93
N ALA A 48 10.05 25.33 -8.24
CA ALA A 48 10.95 25.53 -7.11
C ALA A 48 10.56 24.62 -5.93
N GLY A 49 11.44 23.69 -5.54
CA GLY A 49 11.20 22.79 -4.42
C GLY A 49 11.57 23.40 -3.06
N GLY A 50 12.38 24.45 -3.06
CA GLY A 50 12.85 25.17 -1.89
C GLY A 50 14.14 25.93 -2.17
N ARG A 51 14.83 26.38 -1.12
CA ARG A 51 16.10 27.10 -1.29
C ARG A 51 17.16 26.17 -1.89
N GLY A 52 17.69 26.55 -3.06
CA GLY A 52 18.80 25.84 -3.71
C GLY A 52 18.42 24.52 -4.40
N TRP A 53 17.13 24.25 -4.64
CA TRP A 53 16.75 23.08 -5.43
C TRP A 53 15.43 23.23 -6.20
N VAL A 54 15.35 22.52 -7.31
CA VAL A 54 14.19 22.49 -8.21
C VAL A 54 13.72 21.05 -8.42
N TRP A 55 12.43 20.89 -8.68
CA TRP A 55 11.87 19.62 -9.11
C TRP A 55 12.28 19.32 -10.56
N GLY A 56 12.64 18.07 -10.82
CA GLY A 56 12.98 17.60 -12.17
C GLY A 56 13.56 16.20 -12.14
N GLY A 57 14.01 15.68 -13.28
CA GLY A 57 14.30 14.26 -13.41
C GLY A 57 13.00 13.44 -13.53
N CYS A 58 13.06 12.15 -13.25
CA CYS A 58 11.90 11.27 -13.35
C CYS A 58 11.33 10.97 -11.96
N SER A 59 10.22 11.60 -11.59
CA SER A 59 9.50 11.19 -10.38
C SER A 59 8.68 9.93 -10.66
N ASP A 60 8.71 8.96 -9.75
CA ASP A 60 8.02 7.69 -9.91
C ASP A 60 6.49 7.87 -9.89
N ASN A 61 5.81 7.41 -10.95
CA ASN A 61 4.35 7.54 -11.09
C ASN A 61 3.58 6.51 -10.25
N VAL A 62 3.46 6.80 -8.96
CA VAL A 62 2.76 5.94 -8.00
C VAL A 62 1.24 5.92 -8.19
N GLU A 63 0.65 6.96 -8.80
CA GLU A 63 -0.77 6.96 -9.14
C GLU A 63 -1.11 5.90 -10.19
N PHE A 64 -0.26 5.76 -11.21
CA PHE A 64 -0.36 4.69 -12.19
C PHE A 64 -0.29 3.31 -11.53
N GLY A 65 0.77 3.04 -10.75
CA GLY A 65 0.95 1.73 -10.12
C GLY A 65 -0.16 1.39 -9.13
N GLU A 66 -0.65 2.36 -8.35
CA GLU A 66 -1.77 2.14 -7.43
C GLU A 66 -3.05 1.79 -8.17
N ARG A 67 -3.37 2.52 -9.25
CA ARG A 67 -4.57 2.28 -10.06
C ARG A 67 -4.58 0.87 -10.64
N ILE A 68 -3.45 0.42 -11.20
CA ILE A 68 -3.37 -0.92 -11.78
C ILE A 68 -3.37 -1.99 -10.67
N SER A 69 -2.66 -1.78 -9.56
CA SER A 69 -2.70 -2.70 -8.42
C SER A 69 -4.13 -2.90 -7.89
N LYS A 70 -4.93 -1.83 -7.79
CA LYS A 70 -6.37 -1.94 -7.46
C LYS A 70 -7.13 -2.78 -8.50
N GLN A 71 -6.96 -2.50 -9.79
CA GLN A 71 -7.67 -3.21 -10.85
C GLN A 71 -7.38 -4.71 -10.90
N PHE A 72 -6.16 -5.13 -10.55
CA PHE A 72 -5.77 -6.54 -10.61
C PHE A 72 -5.94 -7.27 -9.28
N VAL A 73 -5.47 -6.69 -8.17
CA VAL A 73 -5.44 -7.37 -6.87
C VAL A 73 -6.80 -7.31 -6.19
N ASP A 74 -7.49 -6.17 -6.24
CA ASP A 74 -8.81 -6.04 -5.61
C ASP A 74 -9.92 -6.76 -6.41
N ALA A 75 -9.72 -6.97 -7.72
CA ALA A 75 -10.66 -7.74 -8.55
C ALA A 75 -10.75 -9.22 -8.15
N LEU A 76 -9.76 -9.74 -7.43
CA LEU A 76 -9.80 -11.11 -6.88
C LEU A 76 -10.75 -11.21 -5.66
N GLU A 77 -11.02 -10.08 -5.00
CA GLU A 77 -11.92 -9.99 -3.84
C GLU A 77 -13.38 -9.86 -4.28
N THR A 78 -13.93 -10.96 -4.81
CA THR A 78 -15.29 -11.02 -5.36
C THR A 78 -16.41 -11.12 -4.31
N GLY A 79 -16.04 -11.45 -3.07
CA GLY A 79 -16.98 -11.59 -1.95
C GLY A 79 -17.49 -10.24 -1.41
N GLN A 80 -18.61 -10.29 -0.70
CA GLN A 80 -19.14 -9.14 0.06
C GLN A 80 -19.17 -9.41 1.58
N ASP A 81 -18.40 -10.39 2.02
CA ASP A 81 -18.27 -10.81 3.40
C ASP A 81 -17.18 -10.03 4.14
N SER A 82 -17.06 -10.28 5.44
CA SER A 82 -16.05 -9.63 6.28
C SER A 82 -14.62 -9.93 5.85
N ARG A 83 -14.39 -11.09 5.23
CA ARG A 83 -13.10 -11.50 4.71
C ARG A 83 -12.70 -10.66 3.51
N ALA A 84 -13.58 -10.51 2.51
CA ALA A 84 -13.31 -9.63 1.38
C ALA A 84 -13.04 -8.19 1.84
N ALA A 85 -13.79 -7.68 2.83
CA ALA A 85 -13.54 -6.36 3.41
C ALA A 85 -12.17 -6.25 4.09
N MET A 86 -11.76 -7.27 4.84
CA MET A 86 -10.43 -7.36 5.46
C MET A 86 -9.32 -7.37 4.39
N ASN A 87 -9.48 -8.18 3.34
CA ASN A 87 -8.51 -8.31 2.26
C ASN A 87 -8.34 -6.97 1.51
N LEU A 88 -9.45 -6.31 1.15
CA LEU A 88 -9.43 -4.99 0.50
C LEU A 88 -8.76 -3.93 1.36
N HIS A 89 -9.01 -3.93 2.68
CA HIS A 89 -8.35 -3.01 3.62
C HIS A 89 -6.83 -3.24 3.63
N ASN A 90 -6.39 -4.50 3.75
CA ASN A 90 -4.98 -4.84 3.79
C ASN A 90 -4.28 -4.59 2.44
N ASN A 91 -4.95 -4.83 1.32
CA ASN A 91 -4.44 -4.48 -0.01
C ASN A 91 -4.18 -2.96 -0.11
N GLU A 92 -5.10 -2.13 0.40
CA GLU A 92 -4.92 -0.68 0.45
C GLU A 92 -3.78 -0.28 1.38
N ALA A 93 -3.65 -0.91 2.56
CA ALA A 93 -2.52 -0.67 3.46
C ALA A 93 -1.17 -0.97 2.81
N GLY A 94 -1.10 -2.03 2.00
CA GLY A 94 0.05 -2.33 1.15
C GLY A 94 0.40 -1.19 0.18
N ARG A 95 -0.60 -0.69 -0.56
CA ARG A 95 -0.40 0.42 -1.51
C ARG A 95 -0.02 1.72 -0.81
N ARG A 96 -0.59 1.99 0.36
CA ARG A 96 -0.22 3.13 1.21
C ARG A 96 1.24 3.03 1.66
N ALA A 97 1.70 1.86 2.06
CA ALA A 97 3.09 1.65 2.44
C ALA A 97 4.07 2.04 1.32
N VAL A 98 3.74 1.77 0.06
CA VAL A 98 4.55 2.20 -1.09
C VAL A 98 4.63 3.73 -1.18
N ARG A 99 3.52 4.44 -0.99
CA ARG A 99 3.48 5.91 -1.03
C ARG A 99 4.21 6.56 0.15
N GLU A 100 3.94 6.09 1.36
CA GLU A 100 4.49 6.65 2.60
C GLU A 100 6.01 6.47 2.71
N THR A 101 6.56 5.45 2.05
CA THR A 101 8.00 5.19 2.04
C THR A 101 8.73 5.88 0.89
N MET A 102 8.04 6.58 -0.02
CA MET A 102 8.72 7.33 -1.09
C MET A 102 9.71 8.35 -0.53
N LYS A 103 10.81 8.55 -1.24
CA LYS A 103 11.89 9.44 -0.83
C LYS A 103 12.19 10.47 -1.90
N ARG A 104 12.59 11.65 -1.47
CA ARG A 104 13.16 12.65 -2.38
C ARG A 104 14.62 12.31 -2.66
N SER A 105 14.91 11.96 -3.91
CA SER A 105 16.27 11.75 -4.43
C SER A 105 16.73 13.01 -5.16
N CYS A 106 18.02 13.32 -5.10
CA CYS A 106 18.57 14.56 -5.64
C CYS A 106 19.91 14.35 -6.34
N LYS A 107 20.16 15.17 -7.37
CA LYS A 107 21.45 15.29 -8.05
C LYS A 107 22.00 16.71 -7.90
N CYS A 108 23.24 16.83 -7.45
CA CYS A 108 23.91 18.10 -7.26
C CYS A 108 24.58 18.59 -8.56
N HIS A 109 24.47 19.89 -8.82
CA HIS A 109 24.93 20.54 -10.06
C HIS A 109 25.83 21.77 -9.82
N GLY A 110 26.27 22.01 -8.59
CA GLY A 110 27.14 23.14 -8.26
C GLY A 110 28.58 22.96 -8.76
N VAL A 111 29.34 24.06 -8.78
CA VAL A 111 30.76 24.08 -9.16
C VAL A 111 31.53 23.03 -8.36
N SER A 112 32.39 22.27 -9.05
CA SER A 112 33.17 21.16 -8.49
C SER A 112 32.34 20.06 -7.80
N GLY A 113 31.07 19.87 -8.20
CA GLY A 113 30.17 18.86 -7.63
C GLY A 113 29.48 19.28 -6.33
N SER A 114 29.55 20.56 -5.96
CA SER A 114 28.83 21.07 -4.78
C SER A 114 27.30 20.99 -4.95
N CYS A 115 26.56 20.95 -3.84
CA CYS A 115 25.09 20.92 -3.83
C CYS A 115 24.46 22.32 -3.65
N SER A 116 25.14 23.38 -4.12
CA SER A 116 24.61 24.75 -4.06
C SER A 116 23.35 24.94 -4.91
N ILE A 117 23.25 24.17 -6.00
CA ILE A 117 22.03 23.94 -6.77
C ILE A 117 21.90 22.44 -7.02
N GLN A 118 20.69 21.91 -6.85
CA GLN A 118 20.39 20.49 -7.09
C GLN A 118 19.01 20.32 -7.71
N THR A 119 18.84 19.24 -8.46
CA THR A 119 17.57 18.81 -9.03
C THR A 119 17.09 17.58 -8.26
N CYS A 120 15.83 17.54 -7.86
CA CYS A 120 15.28 16.41 -7.10
C CYS A 120 13.99 15.86 -7.70
N TRP A 121 13.76 14.57 -7.49
CA TRP A 121 12.55 13.83 -7.87
C TRP A 121 12.08 12.96 -6.71
N LEU A 122 10.81 12.55 -6.74
CA LEU A 122 10.30 11.52 -5.83
C LEU A 122 10.60 10.15 -6.40
N GLN A 123 11.21 9.28 -5.59
CA GLN A 123 11.59 7.93 -5.96
C GLN A 123 10.99 6.94 -4.96
N LEU A 124 10.59 5.77 -5.45
CA LEU A 124 10.26 4.62 -4.64
C LEU A 124 11.46 4.27 -3.73
N ALA A 125 11.19 3.95 -2.46
CA ALA A 125 12.19 3.31 -1.60
C ALA A 125 12.52 1.90 -2.11
N ASP A 126 13.62 1.32 -1.64
CA ASP A 126 13.89 -0.10 -1.91
C ASP A 126 12.75 -0.96 -1.37
N PHE A 127 12.35 -2.00 -2.12
CA PHE A 127 11.23 -2.86 -1.70
C PHE A 127 11.47 -3.54 -0.34
N ARG A 128 12.74 -3.69 0.07
CA ARG A 128 13.11 -4.13 1.42
C ARG A 128 12.57 -3.19 2.50
N GLU A 129 12.65 -1.88 2.28
CA GLU A 129 12.15 -0.89 3.24
C GLU A 129 10.62 -0.95 3.36
N ILE A 130 9.92 -1.12 2.23
CA ILE A 130 8.47 -1.35 2.20
C ILE A 130 8.12 -2.63 2.98
N GLY A 131 8.85 -3.72 2.74
CA GLY A 131 8.66 -4.98 3.47
C GLY A 131 8.90 -4.83 4.97
N ASN A 132 9.95 -4.12 5.38
CA ASN A 132 10.23 -3.83 6.79
C ASN A 132 9.13 -2.96 7.42
N PHE A 133 8.66 -1.94 6.70
CA PHE A 133 7.54 -1.11 7.14
C PHE A 133 6.28 -1.94 7.38
N LEU A 134 5.91 -2.78 6.42
CA LEU A 134 4.76 -3.68 6.55
C LEU A 134 4.95 -4.75 7.63
N LYS A 135 6.19 -5.18 7.90
CA LYS A 135 6.48 -6.13 8.99
C LYS A 135 6.17 -5.52 10.35
N VAL A 136 6.50 -4.24 10.56
CA VAL A 136 6.11 -3.49 11.77
C VAL A 136 4.58 -3.40 11.86
N LYS A 137 3.90 -3.11 10.76
CA LYS A 137 2.42 -3.09 10.73
C LYS A 137 1.80 -4.45 11.02
N HIS A 138 2.43 -5.53 10.61
CA HIS A 138 1.99 -6.89 10.94
C HIS A 138 2.13 -7.19 12.44
N GLU A 139 3.20 -6.76 13.09
CA GLU A 139 3.39 -6.92 14.55
C GLU A 139 2.34 -6.13 15.35
N GLN A 140 1.88 -4.99 14.82
CA GLN A 140 0.92 -4.10 15.45
C GLN A 140 -0.52 -4.29 14.95
N ALA A 141 -0.76 -5.27 14.08
CA ALA A 141 -2.05 -5.46 13.41
C ALA A 141 -3.22 -5.59 14.41
N ALA A 142 -4.37 -5.03 14.04
CA ALA A 142 -5.55 -5.00 14.88
C ALA A 142 -6.50 -6.18 14.57
N LYS A 143 -6.92 -6.90 15.62
CA LYS A 143 -8.01 -7.89 15.50
C LYS A 143 -9.35 -7.16 15.49
N ILE A 144 -10.19 -7.40 14.48
CA ILE A 144 -11.57 -6.91 14.45
C ILE A 144 -12.51 -8.02 14.90
N ASP A 145 -13.14 -7.81 16.04
CA ASP A 145 -14.20 -8.67 16.57
C ASP A 145 -15.56 -8.21 16.06
N LEU A 146 -16.09 -8.94 15.07
CA LEU A 146 -17.38 -8.64 14.45
C LEU A 146 -18.57 -9.22 15.25
N GLU A 147 -18.35 -10.25 16.07
CA GLU A 147 -19.41 -10.86 16.87
C GLU A 147 -19.89 -9.92 17.96
N LYS A 148 -18.96 -9.24 18.64
CA LYS A 148 -19.31 -8.17 19.60
C LYS A 148 -20.11 -7.03 18.97
N ARG A 149 -19.95 -6.80 17.66
CA ARG A 149 -20.62 -5.70 16.92
C ARG A 149 -21.96 -6.11 16.31
N ARG A 150 -22.21 -7.41 16.11
CA ARG A 150 -23.47 -7.99 15.61
C ARG A 150 -24.60 -8.06 16.65
N MET A 151 -24.34 -7.71 17.90
CA MET A 151 -25.32 -7.73 19.01
C MET A 151 -26.49 -6.72 18.86
N ARG A 152 -26.58 -5.97 17.76
CA ARG A 152 -27.77 -5.21 17.37
C ARG A 152 -28.47 -5.98 16.25
N GLY A 153 -29.55 -6.68 16.56
CA GLY A 153 -30.31 -7.57 15.65
C GLY A 153 -30.92 -6.89 14.42
N GLY A 154 -30.08 -6.40 13.51
CA GLY A 154 -30.44 -5.78 12.24
C GLY A 154 -30.39 -6.73 11.06
N ASN A 155 -30.90 -6.27 9.92
CA ASN A 155 -31.02 -7.05 8.69
C ASN A 155 -29.64 -7.19 8.00
N SER A 156 -29.53 -7.99 6.93
CA SER A 156 -28.25 -8.18 6.20
C SER A 156 -27.58 -6.88 5.73
N ALA A 157 -28.37 -5.83 5.44
CA ALA A 157 -27.86 -4.51 5.08
C ALA A 157 -27.20 -3.77 6.27
N ASP A 158 -27.81 -3.85 7.46
CA ASP A 158 -27.28 -3.24 8.69
C ASP A 158 -25.97 -3.92 9.12
N ASN A 159 -25.91 -5.25 8.97
CA ASN A 159 -24.68 -6.00 9.21
C ASN A 159 -23.55 -5.58 8.28
N ARG A 160 -23.85 -5.30 7.00
CA ARG A 160 -22.85 -4.82 6.04
C ARG A 160 -22.36 -3.41 6.39
N ALA A 161 -23.25 -2.52 6.80
CA ALA A 161 -22.89 -1.17 7.23
C ALA A 161 -21.99 -1.22 8.49
N ALA A 162 -22.34 -2.06 9.47
CA ALA A 162 -21.56 -2.25 10.69
C ALA A 162 -20.15 -2.82 10.42
N ILE A 163 -20.04 -3.76 9.47
CA ILE A 163 -18.74 -4.28 9.01
C ILE A 163 -17.93 -3.14 8.38
N ALA A 164 -18.51 -2.39 7.43
CA ALA A 164 -17.82 -1.27 6.78
C ALA A 164 -17.36 -0.20 7.77
N ASP A 165 -18.19 0.13 8.77
CA ASP A 165 -17.84 1.07 9.84
C ASP A 165 -16.71 0.56 10.72
N ALA A 166 -16.68 -0.73 11.03
CA ALA A 166 -15.59 -1.33 11.80
C ALA A 166 -14.24 -1.18 11.11
N PHE A 167 -14.19 -1.43 9.79
CA PHE A 167 -12.96 -1.24 9.01
C PHE A 167 -12.61 0.24 8.81
N ARG A 168 -13.60 1.12 8.58
CA ARG A 168 -13.39 2.57 8.46
C ARG A 168 -12.80 3.21 9.71
N ALA A 169 -13.07 2.65 10.89
CA ALA A 169 -12.52 3.13 12.15
C ALA A 169 -11.02 2.82 12.31
N VAL A 170 -10.47 1.91 11.50
CA VAL A 170 -9.04 1.58 11.51
C VAL A 170 -8.32 2.43 10.46
N PRO A 171 -7.16 3.06 10.78
CA PRO A 171 -6.38 3.77 9.79
C PRO A 171 -6.02 2.88 8.60
N ARG A 172 -6.06 3.43 7.38
CA ARG A 172 -5.76 2.69 6.15
C ARG A 172 -4.30 2.24 6.03
N THR A 173 -3.42 2.67 6.93
CA THR A 173 -2.01 2.27 7.02
C THR A 173 -1.79 1.09 7.98
N GLU A 174 -2.80 0.71 8.76
CA GLU A 174 -2.73 -0.42 9.69
C GLU A 174 -3.28 -1.70 9.05
N LEU A 175 -2.72 -2.84 9.45
CA LEU A 175 -3.21 -4.15 9.05
C LEU A 175 -4.29 -4.65 10.00
N VAL A 176 -5.23 -5.41 9.47
CA VAL A 176 -6.38 -5.94 10.21
C VAL A 176 -6.56 -7.43 9.95
N TYR A 177 -6.99 -8.16 10.98
CA TYR A 177 -7.30 -9.58 10.89
C TYR A 177 -8.56 -9.93 11.71
N LEU A 178 -9.14 -11.10 11.47
CA LEU A 178 -10.40 -11.53 12.09
C LEU A 178 -10.24 -12.78 12.98
N GLU A 179 -9.33 -13.68 12.61
CA GLU A 179 -9.14 -14.98 13.24
C GLU A 179 -7.78 -15.04 13.97
N ASP A 180 -7.72 -15.74 15.10
CA ASP A 180 -6.43 -16.02 15.74
C ASP A 180 -5.58 -16.92 14.83
N SER A 181 -4.27 -16.68 14.84
CA SER A 181 -3.33 -17.51 14.11
C SER A 181 -3.27 -18.91 14.72
N PRO A 182 -3.19 -19.98 13.91
CA PRO A 182 -3.05 -21.33 14.41
C PRO A 182 -1.69 -21.52 15.10
N ASP A 183 -1.56 -22.60 15.87
CA ASP A 183 -0.24 -23.05 16.32
C ASP A 183 0.53 -23.64 15.13
N TYR A 184 1.57 -22.94 14.70
CA TYR A 184 2.43 -23.34 13.58
C TYR A 184 3.35 -24.53 13.90
N CYS A 185 3.40 -25.00 15.15
CA CYS A 185 4.19 -26.17 15.54
C CYS A 185 3.51 -27.49 15.19
N VAL A 186 2.19 -27.50 15.02
CA VAL A 186 1.38 -28.70 14.74
C VAL A 186 0.94 -28.76 13.28
N ARG A 187 0.81 -29.98 12.73
CA ARG A 187 0.48 -30.23 11.32
C ARG A 187 -0.91 -30.84 11.16
#